data_AF-A0A2T3AYG1-F1
#
_entry.id   AF-A0A2T3AYG1-F1
#
_cell.length_a   1.000
_cell.length_b   1.000
_cell.length_c   1.000
_cell.angle_alpha   90.00
_cell.angle_beta   90.00
_cell.angle_gamma   90.00
#
_symmetry.space_group_name_H-M   'P 1'
#
loop_
_entity.id
_entity.type
_entity.pdbx_description
1 polymer ?
#
loop_
_entity_poly.entity_id
_entity_poly.type
_entity_poly.pdbx_seq_one_letter_code
_entity_poly.pdbx_strand_id
1 'polypeptide(L)'
;MRSTFVFLLFTVICLACLLSLGACGFERGDRYWSGKPQPIGIDFSSTCAFAVYADSPSNFTTLGFACPGPGNHYSQYVYDIFSQRGRLGGPVIIDDDAQWASESDPWYTQASDQASAWAGSLLSHSCRKLLPLFQKFQAFPEICFRDEVYSPKPPKSKYQNLKSHSRMTRLLSSMPRWFRTPQSPTLLTKSNFIMAIVDLLEEVKRMSLSEHNITITSAVISRPSWTYNDIGDLFNEACLLANIEVWEQPHNRVDIASKTLKGHGPAIIIDHGHYHMDVHLSTWDDRDNQHYGRESIGLDHFGGSYILETLLQRIIGVFNSNVTESERNWTRDIHFPNAIRQVHDARMQIRYGRNWPEDLEFQNRSTSVNLTSSTGLLRVLNMTGQDIWDVERKYVEEVSASIQEFVFRPEAPWEYHQGPDFEEITSLPSDKQQAILANTVNNVPTPASTRSWTKEISSFIILDSTTDVGLLTHAVQEALGLNNRTTSNDEVCVPSLEIAARGAALRALDWLTYWDAEQQDWYEMDDDEEDYYDE
;
A
#
# COMPACT_ATOMS: atom_id res chain seq x y z
N MET A 1 20.43 1.75 -40.83
CA MET A 1 19.78 0.48 -40.44
C MET A 1 19.76 0.28 -38.93
N ARG A 2 20.82 -0.22 -38.25
CA ARG A 2 20.74 -0.49 -36.79
C ARG A 2 20.31 0.72 -35.95
N SER A 3 20.98 1.88 -36.04
CA SER A 3 20.55 3.06 -35.28
C SER A 3 19.16 3.57 -35.71
N THR A 4 18.85 3.47 -37.01
CA THR A 4 17.54 3.82 -37.57
C THR A 4 16.41 2.99 -36.96
N PHE A 5 16.62 1.69 -36.74
CA PHE A 5 15.66 0.80 -36.09
C PHE A 5 15.48 1.11 -34.60
N VAL A 6 16.59 1.37 -33.88
CA VAL A 6 16.54 1.77 -32.46
C VAL A 6 15.79 3.09 -32.28
N PHE A 7 16.06 4.08 -33.14
CA PHE A 7 15.35 5.36 -33.11
C PHE A 7 13.85 5.18 -33.37
N LEU A 8 13.47 4.43 -34.40
CA LEU A 8 12.06 4.19 -34.74
C LEU A 8 11.31 3.42 -33.64
N LEU A 9 11.96 2.42 -33.02
CA LEU A 9 11.43 1.72 -31.85
C LEU A 9 11.21 2.68 -30.66
N PHE A 10 12.19 3.53 -30.36
CA PHE A 10 12.10 4.53 -29.29
C PHE A 10 10.98 5.56 -29.56
N THR A 11 10.86 6.05 -30.80
CA THR A 11 9.77 6.95 -31.21
C THR A 11 8.40 6.29 -31.07
N VAL A 12 8.26 5.01 -31.42
CA VAL A 12 6.99 4.27 -31.24
C VAL A 12 6.65 4.06 -29.77
N ILE A 13 7.63 3.74 -28.91
CA ILE A 13 7.42 3.63 -27.46
C ILE A 13 7.01 4.99 -26.88
N CYS A 14 7.71 6.08 -27.23
CA CYS A 14 7.36 7.42 -26.78
C CYS A 14 5.96 7.83 -27.26
N LEU A 15 5.57 7.54 -28.51
CA LEU A 15 4.23 7.79 -29.00
C LEU A 15 3.16 6.95 -28.28
N ALA A 16 3.44 5.68 -27.96
CA ALA A 16 2.52 4.85 -27.18
C ALA A 16 2.33 5.41 -25.76
N CYS A 17 3.40 5.85 -25.09
CA CYS A 17 3.34 6.50 -23.79
C CYS A 17 2.66 7.87 -23.83
N LEU A 18 2.87 8.67 -24.89
CA LEU A 18 2.20 9.97 -25.07
C LEU A 18 0.72 9.82 -25.42
N LEU A 19 0.34 8.78 -26.17
CA LEU A 19 -1.06 8.44 -26.45
C LEU A 19 -1.78 7.88 -25.22
N SER A 20 -1.11 7.06 -24.39
CA SER A 20 -1.70 6.64 -23.11
C SER A 20 -1.80 7.80 -22.11
N LEU A 21 -0.82 8.71 -22.05
CA LEU A 21 -0.94 9.97 -21.29
C LEU A 21 -2.08 10.84 -21.82
N GLY A 22 -2.31 10.89 -23.13
CA GLY A 22 -3.43 11.59 -23.76
C GLY A 22 -4.79 10.98 -23.42
N ALA A 23 -4.93 9.65 -23.46
CA ALA A 23 -6.15 8.94 -23.03
C ALA A 23 -6.34 8.95 -21.50
N CYS A 24 -5.27 9.09 -20.74
CA CYS A 24 -5.30 9.41 -19.30
C CYS A 24 -5.64 10.88 -19.02
N GLY A 25 -5.72 11.74 -20.04
CA GLY A 25 -6.39 13.03 -20.01
C GLY A 25 -7.90 12.86 -19.83
N PHE A 26 -8.30 12.41 -18.65
CA PHE A 26 -9.69 12.16 -18.30
C PHE A 26 -10.55 13.42 -18.44
N GLU A 27 -11.81 13.21 -18.82
CA GLU A 27 -12.88 14.18 -18.62
C GLU A 27 -12.91 14.59 -17.15
N ARG A 28 -12.67 15.87 -16.87
CA ARG A 28 -12.73 16.41 -15.51
C ARG A 28 -14.18 16.41 -15.06
N GLY A 29 -14.48 15.52 -14.12
CA GLY A 29 -15.77 15.42 -13.45
C GLY A 29 -15.99 16.56 -12.47
N ASP A 30 -16.03 17.80 -12.96
CA ASP A 30 -16.37 18.96 -12.15
C ASP A 30 -17.82 18.80 -11.64
N ARG A 31 -18.10 19.33 -10.42
CA ARG A 31 -19.44 19.35 -9.76
C ARG A 31 -19.96 18.01 -9.19
N TYR A 32 -19.23 17.39 -8.26
CA TYR A 32 -19.76 16.26 -7.46
C TYR A 32 -19.78 16.49 -5.95
N TRP A 33 -18.79 17.23 -5.43
CA TRP A 33 -18.70 17.69 -4.04
C TRP A 33 -20.01 18.41 -3.64
N SER A 34 -20.78 17.81 -2.73
CA SER A 34 -22.14 18.28 -2.41
C SER A 34 -22.35 18.66 -0.94
N GLY A 35 -21.28 18.67 -0.15
CA GLY A 35 -21.29 19.11 1.24
C GLY A 35 -19.87 19.42 1.74
N LYS A 36 -19.77 19.91 2.98
CA LYS A 36 -18.52 20.15 3.69
C LYS A 36 -17.73 18.83 3.87
N PRO A 37 -16.40 18.80 3.71
CA PRO A 37 -15.60 17.63 4.02
C PRO A 37 -15.79 17.15 5.47
N GLN A 38 -15.49 15.89 5.72
CA GLN A 38 -15.26 15.39 7.08
C GLN A 38 -13.78 15.04 7.20
N PRO A 39 -13.09 15.35 8.32
CA PRO A 39 -11.68 15.03 8.53
C PRO A 39 -11.53 13.55 8.91
N ILE A 40 -12.03 12.66 8.05
CA ILE A 40 -12.11 11.22 8.24
C ILE A 40 -11.21 10.53 7.22
N GLY A 41 -10.33 9.67 7.74
CA GLY A 41 -9.54 8.75 6.95
C GLY A 41 -10.07 7.32 7.07
N ILE A 42 -10.19 6.61 5.95
CA ILE A 42 -10.50 5.17 5.94
C ILE A 42 -9.34 4.41 5.31
N ASP A 43 -8.77 3.47 6.05
CA ASP A 43 -7.66 2.64 5.60
C ASP A 43 -8.11 1.20 5.35
N PHE A 44 -7.87 0.73 4.12
CA PHE A 44 -8.07 -0.65 3.71
C PHE A 44 -6.74 -1.41 3.81
N SER A 45 -6.66 -2.36 4.74
CA SER A 45 -5.51 -3.26 4.90
C SER A 45 -5.71 -4.56 4.11
N SER A 46 -4.72 -5.45 4.14
CA SER A 46 -4.87 -6.79 3.55
C SER A 46 -5.89 -7.69 4.26
N THR A 47 -6.42 -7.25 5.42
CA THR A 47 -7.23 -8.09 6.32
C THR A 47 -8.47 -7.40 6.88
N CYS A 48 -8.53 -6.07 6.99
CA CYS A 48 -9.61 -5.30 7.60
C CYS A 48 -9.70 -3.88 7.01
N ALA A 49 -10.76 -3.13 7.37
CA ALA A 49 -10.88 -1.69 7.16
C ALA A 49 -10.91 -0.95 8.52
N PHE A 50 -10.28 0.23 8.60
CA PHE A 50 -10.24 1.09 9.80
C PHE A 50 -10.68 2.50 9.44
N ALA A 51 -11.49 3.16 10.28
CA ALA A 51 -11.80 4.58 10.15
C ALA A 51 -11.32 5.39 11.35
N VAL A 52 -10.75 6.56 11.08
CA VAL A 52 -10.27 7.52 12.10
C VAL A 52 -10.73 8.93 11.74
N TYR A 53 -11.19 9.68 12.74
CA TYR A 53 -11.48 11.11 12.67
C TYR A 53 -10.29 11.91 13.23
N ALA A 54 -9.92 13.02 12.59
CA ALA A 54 -8.95 13.97 13.09
C ALA A 54 -9.64 15.25 13.59
N ASP A 55 -9.73 15.41 14.91
CA ASP A 55 -10.16 16.65 15.55
C ASP A 55 -9.13 17.79 15.35
N SER A 56 -7.85 17.42 15.22
CA SER A 56 -6.73 18.33 14.93
C SER A 56 -5.53 17.54 14.40
N PRO A 57 -4.43 18.18 13.98
CA PRO A 57 -3.21 17.48 13.57
C PRO A 57 -2.54 16.61 14.65
N SER A 58 -3.00 16.70 15.91
CA SER A 58 -2.48 15.90 17.04
C SER A 58 -3.56 15.13 17.82
N ASN A 59 -4.84 15.35 17.55
CA ASN A 59 -5.95 14.69 18.24
C ASN A 59 -6.78 13.86 17.26
N PHE A 60 -6.96 12.57 17.59
CA PHE A 60 -7.57 11.58 16.70
C PHE A 60 -8.51 10.66 17.48
N THR A 61 -9.68 10.40 16.89
CA THR A 61 -10.68 9.48 17.41
C THR A 61 -10.87 8.33 16.42
N THR A 62 -10.48 7.11 16.80
CA THR A 62 -10.79 5.90 16.02
C THR A 62 -12.29 5.68 16.04
N LEU A 63 -12.93 5.65 14.87
CA LEU A 63 -14.39 5.59 14.71
C LEU A 63 -14.95 4.16 14.64
N GLY A 64 -14.12 3.21 14.25
CA GLY A 64 -14.52 1.82 14.07
C GLY A 64 -13.55 1.03 13.19
N PHE A 65 -13.65 -0.29 13.26
CA PHE A 65 -12.88 -1.20 12.43
C PHE A 65 -13.71 -2.43 12.06
N ALA A 66 -13.61 -2.89 10.81
CA ALA A 66 -14.30 -4.09 10.36
C ALA A 66 -13.30 -5.06 9.72
N CYS A 67 -13.31 -6.31 10.18
CA CYS A 67 -12.61 -7.41 9.55
C CYS A 67 -13.65 -8.39 8.97
N PRO A 68 -13.39 -9.09 7.86
CA PRO A 68 -14.36 -9.96 7.19
C PRO A 68 -15.01 -11.00 8.11
N GLY A 69 -16.32 -10.86 8.30
CA GLY A 69 -17.14 -11.85 9.00
C GLY A 69 -17.36 -13.13 8.17
N PRO A 70 -17.94 -14.19 8.77
CA PRO A 70 -18.22 -15.44 8.07
C PRO A 70 -19.10 -15.23 6.82
N GLY A 71 -18.53 -15.45 5.63
CA GLY A 71 -19.19 -15.27 4.34
C GLY A 71 -18.78 -14.01 3.57
N ASN A 72 -18.05 -13.08 4.19
CA ASN A 72 -17.35 -12.02 3.48
C ASN A 72 -15.98 -12.54 3.00
N HIS A 73 -15.67 -12.33 1.72
CA HIS A 73 -14.49 -12.90 1.06
C HIS A 73 -13.36 -11.88 0.80
N TYR A 74 -13.43 -10.66 1.35
CA TYR A 74 -12.47 -9.58 1.08
C TYR A 74 -11.00 -10.01 1.21
N SER A 75 -10.57 -10.63 2.32
CA SER A 75 -9.16 -11.04 2.49
C SER A 75 -8.72 -12.12 1.49
N GLN A 76 -9.65 -12.97 1.05
CA GLN A 76 -9.38 -13.97 -0.02
C GLN A 76 -9.23 -13.26 -1.37
N TYR A 77 -10.10 -12.30 -1.68
CA TYR A 77 -9.99 -11.52 -2.91
C TYR A 77 -8.72 -10.66 -2.95
N VAL A 78 -8.34 -10.04 -1.83
CA VAL A 78 -7.03 -9.38 -1.65
C VAL A 78 -5.88 -10.35 -1.94
N TYR A 79 -5.92 -11.58 -1.42
CA TYR A 79 -4.93 -12.62 -1.73
C TYR A 79 -4.92 -13.05 -3.20
N ASP A 80 -6.10 -13.23 -3.81
CA ASP A 80 -6.23 -13.65 -5.21
C ASP A 80 -5.75 -12.56 -6.18
N ILE A 81 -5.95 -11.29 -5.84
CA ILE A 81 -5.34 -10.13 -6.51
C ILE A 81 -3.82 -10.15 -6.32
N PHE A 82 -3.37 -10.31 -5.07
CA PHE A 82 -1.96 -10.27 -4.70
C PHE A 82 -1.13 -11.38 -5.37
N SER A 83 -1.57 -12.63 -5.29
CA SER A 83 -0.86 -13.83 -5.78
C SER A 83 -0.77 -13.91 -7.31
N GLN A 84 -1.47 -13.02 -8.01
CA GLN A 84 -1.43 -12.84 -9.46
C GLN A 84 -0.67 -11.58 -9.88
N ARG A 85 -0.16 -10.76 -8.93
CA ARG A 85 0.64 -9.56 -9.24
C ARG A 85 1.85 -9.94 -10.09
N GLY A 86 2.05 -9.24 -11.21
CA GLY A 86 3.13 -9.50 -12.17
C GLY A 86 2.92 -10.68 -13.13
N ARG A 87 1.78 -11.38 -13.11
CA ARG A 87 1.46 -12.37 -14.15
C ARG A 87 1.07 -11.68 -15.46
N LEU A 88 1.79 -11.99 -16.54
CA LEU A 88 1.46 -11.53 -17.90
C LEU A 88 0.30 -12.36 -18.50
N GLY A 89 -0.92 -12.15 -18.00
CA GLY A 89 -2.10 -12.82 -18.58
C GLY A 89 -3.44 -12.49 -17.91
N GLY A 90 -4.29 -11.75 -18.62
CA GLY A 90 -5.69 -11.50 -18.27
C GLY A 90 -5.93 -10.45 -17.17
N PRO A 91 -7.17 -9.94 -17.05
CA PRO A 91 -7.59 -9.24 -15.84
C PRO A 91 -7.73 -10.24 -14.70
N VAL A 92 -7.16 -9.91 -13.54
CA VAL A 92 -7.17 -10.77 -12.35
C VAL A 92 -8.57 -10.88 -11.73
N ILE A 93 -9.35 -9.82 -11.87
CA ILE A 93 -10.74 -9.72 -11.45
C ILE A 93 -11.62 -9.96 -12.68
N ILE A 94 -12.63 -10.83 -12.55
CA ILE A 94 -13.61 -11.03 -13.63
C ILE A 94 -14.51 -9.80 -13.69
N ASP A 95 -14.42 -9.06 -14.80
CA ASP A 95 -15.37 -7.99 -15.12
C ASP A 95 -16.74 -8.61 -15.45
N ASP A 96 -17.68 -8.50 -14.51
CA ASP A 96 -19.07 -8.91 -14.68
C ASP A 96 -20.02 -7.76 -15.08
N ASP A 97 -19.55 -6.51 -15.13
CA ASP A 97 -20.29 -5.39 -15.74
C ASP A 97 -20.39 -5.53 -17.27
N ALA A 98 -19.35 -6.12 -17.89
CA ALA A 98 -19.16 -6.20 -19.33
C ALA A 98 -20.35 -6.84 -20.11
N GLN A 99 -21.23 -7.61 -19.45
CA GLN A 99 -22.45 -8.14 -20.07
C GLN A 99 -23.46 -7.05 -20.48
N TRP A 100 -23.35 -5.83 -19.96
CA TRP A 100 -24.17 -4.66 -20.33
C TRP A 100 -23.44 -3.62 -21.19
N ALA A 101 -22.16 -3.83 -21.53
CA ALA A 101 -21.42 -3.01 -22.50
C ALA A 101 -21.78 -3.33 -23.97
N SER A 102 -23.01 -3.81 -24.21
CA SER A 102 -23.48 -4.31 -25.50
C SER A 102 -23.92 -3.18 -26.44
N GLU A 103 -22.98 -2.33 -26.88
CA GLU A 103 -23.10 -1.53 -28.12
C GLU A 103 -21.80 -0.75 -28.49
N SER A 104 -20.85 -0.57 -27.57
CA SER A 104 -19.54 0.07 -27.84
C SER A 104 -18.37 -0.91 -27.68
N ASP A 105 -17.40 -0.85 -28.59
CA ASP A 105 -16.37 -1.88 -28.82
C ASP A 105 -15.60 -2.33 -27.55
N PRO A 106 -15.89 -3.50 -26.97
CA PRO A 106 -15.30 -3.92 -25.69
C PRO A 106 -13.80 -4.23 -25.82
N TRP A 107 -13.31 -4.53 -27.03
CA TRP A 107 -11.89 -4.76 -27.29
C TRP A 107 -11.06 -3.49 -27.09
N TYR A 108 -11.60 -2.31 -27.36
CA TYR A 108 -10.87 -1.05 -27.21
C TYR A 108 -10.72 -0.67 -25.74
N THR A 109 -11.80 -0.75 -24.95
CA THR A 109 -11.75 -0.53 -23.50
C THR A 109 -10.84 -1.56 -22.83
N GLN A 110 -10.99 -2.85 -23.14
CA GLN A 110 -10.12 -3.89 -22.60
C GLN A 110 -8.64 -3.70 -22.99
N ALA A 111 -8.33 -3.25 -24.22
CA ALA A 111 -6.97 -2.94 -24.64
C ALA A 111 -6.42 -1.66 -23.98
N SER A 112 -7.27 -0.66 -23.73
CA SER A 112 -6.92 0.58 -23.01
C SER A 112 -6.60 0.29 -21.55
N ASP A 113 -7.46 -0.48 -20.87
CA ASP A 113 -7.31 -0.83 -19.45
C ASP A 113 -6.09 -1.76 -19.26
N GLN A 114 -5.90 -2.73 -20.17
CA GLN A 114 -4.64 -3.50 -20.22
C GLN A 114 -3.42 -2.62 -20.50
N ALA A 115 -3.50 -1.64 -21.41
CA ALA A 115 -2.40 -0.74 -21.70
C ALA A 115 -2.11 0.23 -20.53
N SER A 116 -3.12 0.64 -19.77
CA SER A 116 -2.95 1.47 -18.55
C SER A 116 -2.27 0.67 -17.44
N ALA A 117 -2.74 -0.57 -17.21
CA ALA A 117 -2.16 -1.49 -16.23
C ALA A 117 -0.73 -1.90 -16.61
N TRP A 118 -0.48 -2.15 -17.90
CA TRP A 118 0.86 -2.43 -18.41
C TRP A 118 1.75 -1.19 -18.33
N ALA A 119 1.26 0.02 -18.63
CA ALA A 119 2.04 1.25 -18.51
C ALA A 119 2.39 1.54 -17.04
N GLY A 120 1.44 1.43 -16.11
CA GLY A 120 1.68 1.60 -14.67
C GLY A 120 2.64 0.55 -14.10
N SER A 121 2.48 -0.72 -14.50
CA SER A 121 3.39 -1.81 -14.14
C SER A 121 4.79 -1.61 -14.72
N LEU A 122 4.90 -1.22 -16.00
CA LEU A 122 6.17 -0.93 -16.66
C LEU A 122 6.85 0.31 -16.09
N LEU A 123 6.11 1.37 -15.76
CA LEU A 123 6.63 2.53 -15.04
C LEU A 123 7.14 2.10 -13.66
N SER A 124 6.32 1.47 -12.83
CA SER A 124 6.74 0.98 -11.50
C SER A 124 8.00 0.11 -11.57
N HIS A 125 8.04 -0.86 -12.48
CA HIS A 125 9.17 -1.80 -12.60
C HIS A 125 10.41 -1.19 -13.27
N SER A 126 10.24 -0.27 -14.23
CA SER A 126 11.35 0.42 -14.92
C SER A 126 11.92 1.55 -14.05
N CYS A 127 11.08 2.31 -13.36
CA CYS A 127 11.51 3.30 -12.39
C CYS A 127 12.22 2.63 -11.20
N ARG A 128 11.75 1.46 -10.72
CA ARG A 128 12.48 0.69 -9.68
C ARG A 128 13.82 0.09 -10.17
N LYS A 129 13.99 -0.26 -11.45
CA LYS A 129 15.19 -0.97 -11.97
C LYS A 129 16.17 -0.13 -12.80
N LEU A 130 15.71 0.95 -13.41
CA LEU A 130 16.49 1.78 -14.34
C LEU A 130 16.84 3.16 -13.76
N LEU A 131 16.32 3.52 -12.56
CA LEU A 131 16.73 4.72 -11.81
C LEU A 131 18.25 4.92 -11.79
N PRO A 132 19.08 3.91 -11.42
CA PRO A 132 20.53 4.10 -11.30
C PRO A 132 21.25 4.32 -12.63
N LEU A 133 20.56 4.11 -13.76
CA LEU A 133 21.07 4.29 -15.12
C LEU A 133 20.64 5.61 -15.74
N PHE A 134 19.48 6.16 -15.36
CA PHE A 134 18.89 7.36 -15.98
C PHE A 134 18.68 8.54 -15.04
N GLN A 135 19.08 8.48 -13.77
CA GLN A 135 19.03 9.61 -12.82
C GLN A 135 19.69 10.91 -13.31
N LYS A 136 20.61 10.87 -14.29
CA LYS A 136 21.20 12.07 -14.92
C LYS A 136 20.37 12.69 -16.06
N PHE A 137 19.31 12.03 -16.54
CA PHE A 137 18.31 12.68 -17.39
C PHE A 137 17.29 13.36 -16.48
N GLN A 138 17.20 14.71 -16.47
CA GLN A 138 16.19 15.44 -15.67
C GLN A 138 14.75 14.92 -15.92
N ALA A 139 14.44 14.63 -17.18
CA ALA A 139 13.17 14.03 -17.59
C ALA A 139 12.87 12.66 -16.96
N PHE A 140 13.85 11.93 -16.42
CA PHE A 140 13.62 10.60 -15.84
C PHE A 140 13.09 10.66 -14.40
N PRO A 141 13.66 11.44 -13.46
CA PRO A 141 12.95 11.86 -12.25
C PRO A 141 11.59 12.50 -12.56
N GLU A 142 11.48 13.44 -13.52
CA GLU A 142 10.19 14.07 -13.89
C GLU A 142 9.13 13.12 -14.49
N ILE A 143 9.48 11.86 -14.78
CA ILE A 143 8.58 10.80 -15.25
C ILE A 143 8.35 9.73 -14.17
N CYS A 144 9.37 9.40 -13.37
CA CYS A 144 9.32 8.33 -12.35
C CYS A 144 8.95 8.82 -10.95
N PHE A 145 9.46 9.99 -10.59
CA PHE A 145 9.12 10.80 -9.42
C PHE A 145 8.53 12.11 -9.91
N ARG A 146 7.56 12.01 -10.83
CA ARG A 146 6.89 13.20 -11.33
C ARG A 146 6.25 13.89 -10.13
N ASP A 147 6.72 15.10 -9.84
CA ASP A 147 5.95 16.09 -9.11
C ASP A 147 4.68 16.34 -9.94
N GLU A 148 3.65 15.53 -9.70
CA GLU A 148 2.30 15.87 -10.09
C GLU A 148 1.92 17.07 -9.22
N VAL A 149 2.30 18.27 -9.68
CA VAL A 149 1.94 19.58 -9.12
C VAL A 149 0.51 19.48 -8.64
N TYR A 150 0.33 19.41 -7.31
CA TYR A 150 -0.77 18.64 -6.72
C TYR A 150 -2.12 19.22 -7.15
N SER A 151 -2.69 18.57 -8.16
CA SER A 151 -3.95 18.93 -8.79
C SER A 151 -4.89 17.78 -8.48
N PRO A 152 -5.69 17.88 -7.39
CA PRO A 152 -6.50 16.78 -6.91
C PRO A 152 -7.48 16.33 -8.00
N LYS A 153 -7.23 15.13 -8.53
CA LYS A 153 -8.07 14.53 -9.56
C LYS A 153 -9.30 13.95 -8.86
N PRO A 154 -10.53 14.37 -9.21
CA PRO A 154 -11.74 13.77 -8.63
C PRO A 154 -11.77 12.27 -8.94
N PRO A 155 -12.35 11.44 -8.04
CA PRO A 155 -12.39 10.00 -8.21
C PRO A 155 -13.15 9.62 -9.49
N LYS A 156 -12.61 8.65 -10.23
CA LYS A 156 -13.29 8.09 -11.40
C LYS A 156 -14.46 7.22 -10.94
N SER A 157 -15.57 7.29 -11.66
CA SER A 157 -16.68 6.36 -11.48
C SER A 157 -17.51 6.24 -12.74
N LYS A 158 -17.68 5.02 -13.25
CA LYS A 158 -18.60 4.73 -14.37
C LYS A 158 -20.06 5.00 -13.99
N TYR A 159 -20.36 5.16 -12.69
CA TYR A 159 -21.69 5.45 -12.12
C TYR A 159 -21.94 6.93 -11.78
N GLN A 160 -21.01 7.83 -12.12
CA GLN A 160 -21.07 9.28 -11.86
C GLN A 160 -22.43 9.92 -12.23
N ASN A 161 -22.99 9.55 -13.38
CA ASN A 161 -24.30 10.02 -13.88
C ASN A 161 -25.53 9.64 -13.02
N LEU A 162 -25.36 8.84 -11.97
CA LEU A 162 -26.44 8.32 -11.13
C LEU A 162 -26.66 9.12 -9.83
N LYS A 163 -25.71 9.96 -9.40
CA LYS A 163 -25.70 10.62 -8.07
C LYS A 163 -26.65 11.84 -7.89
N SER A 164 -27.95 11.75 -8.17
CA SER A 164 -28.90 12.68 -7.49
C SER A 164 -29.28 12.07 -6.13
N HIS A 165 -29.51 12.87 -5.08
CA HIS A 165 -29.82 12.33 -3.74
C HIS A 165 -31.03 11.37 -3.78
N SER A 166 -32.10 11.76 -4.48
CA SER A 166 -33.28 10.92 -4.75
C SER A 166 -33.02 9.71 -5.66
N ARG A 167 -31.91 9.68 -6.40
CA ARG A 167 -31.43 8.54 -7.18
C ARG A 167 -30.48 7.64 -6.40
N MET A 168 -29.81 8.06 -5.32
CA MET A 168 -28.89 7.21 -4.55
C MET A 168 -29.65 6.10 -3.80
N THR A 169 -30.70 6.47 -3.05
CA THR A 169 -31.64 5.51 -2.44
C THR A 169 -32.32 4.67 -3.53
N ARG A 170 -32.58 5.28 -4.69
CA ARG A 170 -33.14 4.57 -5.85
C ARG A 170 -32.14 3.55 -6.38
N LEU A 171 -30.85 3.87 -6.47
CA LEU A 171 -29.74 2.99 -6.84
C LEU A 171 -29.72 1.77 -5.93
N LEU A 172 -29.72 1.94 -4.60
CA LEU A 172 -29.80 0.80 -3.67
C LEU A 172 -31.06 -0.06 -3.90
N SER A 173 -32.18 0.51 -4.38
CA SER A 173 -33.40 -0.21 -4.80
C SER A 173 -33.42 -0.72 -6.26
N SER A 174 -32.58 -0.16 -7.16
CA SER A 174 -32.58 -0.39 -8.61
C SER A 174 -31.24 -0.87 -9.19
N MET A 175 -30.23 -1.16 -8.36
CA MET A 175 -29.04 -1.92 -8.74
C MET A 175 -29.50 -3.16 -9.52
N PRO A 176 -28.88 -3.48 -10.66
CA PRO A 176 -29.33 -4.57 -11.51
C PRO A 176 -29.47 -5.86 -10.72
N ARG A 177 -30.42 -6.72 -11.11
CA ARG A 177 -30.64 -7.98 -10.37
C ARG A 177 -29.36 -8.82 -10.26
N TRP A 178 -28.47 -8.77 -11.25
CA TRP A 178 -27.18 -9.47 -11.20
C TRP A 178 -26.26 -8.96 -10.08
N PHE A 179 -26.19 -7.65 -9.82
CA PHE A 179 -25.42 -7.07 -8.70
C PHE A 179 -26.00 -7.45 -7.31
N ARG A 180 -27.26 -7.90 -7.25
CA ARG A 180 -27.90 -8.46 -6.02
C ARG A 180 -28.04 -9.98 -6.00
N THR A 181 -27.77 -10.65 -7.11
CA THR A 181 -27.91 -12.10 -7.22
C THR A 181 -26.49 -12.64 -7.17
N PRO A 182 -26.00 -13.07 -6.00
CA PRO A 182 -24.60 -13.44 -5.88
C PRO A 182 -24.24 -14.51 -6.91
N GLN A 183 -23.33 -14.15 -7.82
CA GLN A 183 -22.45 -15.14 -8.43
C GLN A 183 -21.72 -15.84 -7.28
N SER A 184 -21.30 -17.11 -7.45
CA SER A 184 -20.71 -17.91 -6.38
C SER A 184 -19.75 -17.07 -5.53
N PRO A 185 -19.99 -16.84 -4.22
CA PRO A 185 -19.24 -15.86 -3.43
C PRO A 185 -17.76 -16.24 -3.25
N THR A 186 -17.38 -17.42 -3.71
CA THR A 186 -15.99 -17.88 -3.86
C THR A 186 -15.28 -17.33 -5.11
N LEU A 187 -15.97 -16.61 -6.01
CA LEU A 187 -15.44 -16.15 -7.30
C LEU A 187 -15.06 -14.67 -7.25
N LEU A 188 -13.82 -14.35 -7.61
CA LEU A 188 -13.33 -12.98 -7.73
C LEU A 188 -13.92 -12.30 -8.98
N THR A 189 -15.08 -11.66 -8.81
CA THR A 189 -15.67 -10.74 -9.79
C THR A 189 -15.61 -9.30 -9.28
N LYS A 190 -15.76 -8.32 -10.19
CA LYS A 190 -15.77 -6.90 -9.83
C LYS A 190 -16.88 -6.59 -8.83
N SER A 191 -18.11 -7.05 -9.13
CA SER A 191 -19.27 -6.89 -8.26
C SER A 191 -19.06 -7.53 -6.88
N ASN A 192 -18.51 -8.74 -6.83
CA ASN A 192 -18.25 -9.46 -5.59
C ASN A 192 -17.19 -8.77 -4.72
N PHE A 193 -16.10 -8.26 -5.30
CA PHE A 193 -15.07 -7.52 -4.55
C PHE A 193 -15.59 -6.20 -3.98
N ILE A 194 -16.34 -5.44 -4.79
CA ILE A 194 -16.99 -4.19 -4.34
C ILE A 194 -17.94 -4.47 -3.17
N MET A 195 -18.83 -5.47 -3.30
CA MET A 195 -19.76 -5.81 -2.21
C MET A 195 -19.03 -6.25 -0.93
N ALA A 196 -17.94 -7.01 -1.05
CA ALA A 196 -17.14 -7.40 0.10
C ALA A 196 -16.49 -6.19 0.83
N ILE A 197 -16.21 -5.08 0.12
CA ILE A 197 -15.76 -3.82 0.73
C ILE A 197 -16.95 -3.04 1.33
N VAL A 198 -18.11 -2.99 0.66
CA VAL A 198 -19.33 -2.32 1.17
C VAL A 198 -19.77 -2.90 2.51
N ASP A 199 -19.74 -4.23 2.67
CA ASP A 199 -20.03 -4.91 3.94
C ASP A 199 -19.13 -4.43 5.10
N LEU A 200 -17.84 -4.20 4.83
CA LEU A 200 -16.90 -3.67 5.83
C LEU A 200 -17.20 -2.19 6.15
N LEU A 201 -17.52 -1.39 5.13
CA LEU A 201 -17.85 0.01 5.28
C LEU A 201 -19.15 0.25 6.07
N GLU A 202 -20.19 -0.55 5.84
CA GLU A 202 -21.43 -0.45 6.62
C GLU A 202 -21.23 -0.86 8.09
N GLU A 203 -20.36 -1.84 8.39
CA GLU A 203 -20.01 -2.20 9.78
C GLU A 203 -19.17 -1.10 10.46
N VAL A 204 -18.20 -0.49 9.75
CA VAL A 204 -17.45 0.68 10.24
C VAL A 204 -18.37 1.88 10.49
N LYS A 205 -19.31 2.17 9.57
CA LYS A 205 -20.33 3.21 9.76
C LYS A 205 -21.25 2.89 10.95
N ARG A 206 -21.62 1.63 11.14
CA ARG A 206 -22.45 1.17 12.27
C ARG A 206 -21.73 1.44 13.59
N MET A 207 -20.45 1.08 13.72
CA MET A 207 -19.63 1.40 14.91
C MET A 207 -19.54 2.90 15.15
N SER A 208 -19.14 3.67 14.13
CA SER A 208 -19.01 5.14 14.17
C SER A 208 -20.28 5.82 14.70
N LEU A 209 -21.45 5.36 14.22
CA LEU A 209 -22.74 5.89 14.68
C LEU A 209 -23.11 5.40 16.09
N SER A 210 -22.89 4.11 16.42
CA SER A 210 -23.30 3.56 17.72
C SER A 210 -22.40 3.93 18.89
N GLU A 211 -21.11 4.21 18.64
CA GLU A 211 -20.09 4.38 19.68
C GLU A 211 -19.63 5.86 19.78
N HIS A 212 -19.67 6.61 18.67
CA HIS A 212 -19.23 8.01 18.62
C HIS A 212 -20.33 9.00 18.20
N ASN A 213 -21.52 8.51 17.80
CA ASN A 213 -22.59 9.33 17.20
C ASN A 213 -22.14 10.12 15.95
N ILE A 214 -21.16 9.59 15.21
CA ILE A 214 -20.63 10.19 13.99
C ILE A 214 -21.15 9.40 12.79
N THR A 215 -21.84 10.09 11.87
CA THR A 215 -22.22 9.53 10.57
C THR A 215 -21.12 9.84 9.55
N ILE A 216 -20.50 8.79 8.99
CA ILE A 216 -19.53 8.94 7.90
C ILE A 216 -20.30 9.13 6.59
N THR A 217 -20.21 10.33 6.02
CA THR A 217 -20.75 10.70 4.70
C THR A 217 -19.64 11.04 3.70
N SER A 218 -18.41 11.27 4.16
CA SER A 218 -17.26 11.49 3.28
C SER A 218 -15.93 11.15 3.96
N ALA A 219 -14.90 10.82 3.17
CA ALA A 219 -13.56 10.51 3.67
C ALA A 219 -12.46 10.73 2.63
N VAL A 220 -11.20 10.73 3.06
CA VAL A 220 -10.04 10.35 2.23
C VAL A 220 -9.74 8.87 2.52
N ILE A 221 -9.30 8.10 1.51
CA ILE A 221 -9.09 6.66 1.66
C ILE A 221 -7.70 6.18 1.23
N SER A 222 -7.18 5.17 1.92
CA SER A 222 -5.92 4.48 1.59
C SER A 222 -6.11 2.99 1.34
N ARG A 223 -5.29 2.44 0.44
CA ARG A 223 -5.39 1.07 -0.10
C ARG A 223 -3.99 0.40 -0.13
N PRO A 224 -3.91 -0.95 -0.11
CA PRO A 224 -2.62 -1.66 -0.10
C PRO A 224 -1.71 -1.21 -1.24
N SER A 225 -0.44 -0.95 -0.95
CA SER A 225 0.52 -0.27 -1.84
C SER A 225 0.45 -0.74 -3.30
N TRP A 226 0.33 -2.05 -3.50
CA TRP A 226 0.32 -2.78 -4.77
C TRP A 226 -1.02 -2.79 -5.56
N THR A 227 -2.09 -2.16 -5.06
CA THR A 227 -3.43 -2.13 -5.69
C THR A 227 -3.63 -0.96 -6.68
N TYR A 228 -2.80 -0.88 -7.71
CA TYR A 228 -2.79 0.25 -8.66
C TYR A 228 -3.99 0.30 -9.62
N ASN A 229 -4.15 1.46 -10.27
CA ASN A 229 -5.11 1.75 -11.35
C ASN A 229 -6.55 1.30 -11.02
N ASP A 230 -7.18 0.56 -11.94
CA ASP A 230 -8.59 0.18 -11.95
C ASP A 230 -9.02 -0.58 -10.67
N ILE A 231 -8.09 -1.28 -10.01
CA ILE A 231 -8.32 -1.95 -8.72
C ILE A 231 -8.50 -0.93 -7.59
N GLY A 232 -7.79 0.20 -7.65
CA GLY A 232 -7.98 1.34 -6.76
C GLY A 232 -9.36 1.99 -6.92
N ASP A 233 -9.83 2.15 -8.16
CA ASP A 233 -11.18 2.69 -8.43
C ASP A 233 -12.31 1.77 -7.89
N LEU A 234 -12.07 0.48 -7.64
CA LEU A 234 -13.06 -0.38 -6.98
C LEU A 234 -13.32 0.02 -5.51
N PHE A 235 -12.33 0.60 -4.83
CA PHE A 235 -12.53 1.18 -3.50
C PHE A 235 -13.35 2.48 -3.57
N ASN A 236 -13.17 3.30 -4.62
CA ASN A 236 -14.01 4.47 -4.89
C ASN A 236 -15.47 4.06 -5.13
N GLU A 237 -15.71 3.04 -5.97
CA GLU A 237 -17.05 2.54 -6.26
C GLU A 237 -17.72 1.90 -5.03
N ALA A 238 -16.96 1.19 -4.18
CA ALA A 238 -17.47 0.65 -2.92
C ALA A 238 -17.83 1.76 -1.91
N CYS A 239 -16.99 2.79 -1.76
CA CYS A 239 -17.32 3.94 -0.91
C CYS A 239 -18.58 4.66 -1.38
N LEU A 240 -18.73 4.87 -2.69
CA LEU A 240 -19.94 5.45 -3.28
C LEU A 240 -21.19 4.62 -2.96
N LEU A 241 -21.14 3.29 -3.08
CA LEU A 241 -22.28 2.43 -2.75
C LEU A 241 -22.61 2.42 -1.24
N ALA A 242 -21.58 2.57 -0.38
CA ALA A 242 -21.75 2.81 1.05
C ALA A 242 -22.20 4.26 1.39
N ASN A 243 -22.48 5.11 0.40
CA ASN A 243 -22.86 6.53 0.55
C ASN A 243 -21.76 7.39 1.23
N ILE A 244 -20.49 7.07 0.95
CA ILE A 244 -19.31 7.86 1.37
C ILE A 244 -18.74 8.57 0.13
N GLU A 245 -18.71 9.90 0.16
CA GLU A 245 -18.02 10.73 -0.83
C GLU A 245 -16.50 10.67 -0.59
N VAL A 246 -15.73 10.15 -1.54
CA VAL A 246 -14.27 10.10 -1.46
C VAL A 246 -13.69 11.41 -2.01
N TRP A 247 -12.88 12.11 -1.22
CA TRP A 247 -12.41 13.47 -1.56
C TRP A 247 -11.23 13.52 -2.55
N GLU A 248 -10.69 12.39 -3.00
CA GLU A 248 -9.62 12.32 -4.00
C GLU A 248 -9.42 10.87 -4.46
N GLN A 249 -8.39 10.61 -5.28
CA GLN A 249 -8.04 9.25 -5.68
C GLN A 249 -7.36 8.45 -4.52
N PRO A 250 -7.60 7.13 -4.37
CA PRO A 250 -7.13 6.35 -3.23
C PRO A 250 -5.62 6.28 -3.10
N HIS A 251 -5.14 6.75 -1.96
CA HIS A 251 -3.72 6.82 -1.64
C HIS A 251 -3.11 5.46 -1.37
N ASN A 252 -1.82 5.35 -1.61
CA ASN A 252 -0.98 4.29 -1.06
C ASN A 252 -0.93 4.42 0.48
N ARG A 253 -1.09 3.29 1.20
CA ARG A 253 -0.89 3.18 2.66
C ARG A 253 0.37 3.90 3.15
N VAL A 254 1.50 3.71 2.47
CA VAL A 254 2.78 4.30 2.88
C VAL A 254 2.78 5.81 2.71
N ASP A 255 2.38 6.28 1.53
CA ASP A 255 2.46 7.69 1.15
C ASP A 255 1.44 8.55 1.92
N ILE A 256 0.36 7.94 2.43
CA ILE A 256 -0.54 8.62 3.37
C ILE A 256 -0.04 8.54 4.82
N ALA A 257 0.53 7.41 5.24
CA ALA A 257 1.07 7.24 6.59
C ALA A 257 2.26 8.15 6.87
N SER A 258 3.02 8.54 5.84
CA SER A 258 4.13 9.49 5.98
C SER A 258 3.70 10.83 6.57
N LYS A 259 2.44 11.28 6.33
CA LYS A 259 1.87 12.49 6.96
C LYS A 259 1.76 12.40 8.49
N THR A 260 1.89 11.22 9.09
CA THR A 260 1.91 11.06 10.56
C THR A 260 3.32 11.14 11.18
N LEU A 261 4.38 11.13 10.35
CA LEU A 261 5.75 11.32 10.81
C LEU A 261 5.98 12.75 11.33
N LYS A 262 6.97 12.88 12.22
CA LYS A 262 7.40 14.17 12.78
C LYS A 262 8.92 14.25 12.72
N GLY A 263 9.43 15.46 12.44
CA GLY A 263 10.87 15.76 12.40
C GLY A 263 11.44 15.80 10.97
N HIS A 264 12.52 16.54 10.80
CA HIS A 264 13.08 16.93 9.49
C HIS A 264 14.08 15.91 8.89
N GLY A 265 14.08 14.66 9.36
CA GLY A 265 15.09 13.66 9.00
C GLY A 265 14.56 12.54 8.10
N PRO A 266 15.43 11.71 7.50
CA PRO A 266 15.01 10.51 6.76
C PRO A 266 14.30 9.50 7.67
N ALA A 267 13.24 8.87 7.18
CA ALA A 267 12.43 7.91 7.91
C ALA A 267 12.24 6.60 7.14
N ILE A 268 12.12 5.48 7.85
CA ILE A 268 11.74 4.19 7.24
C ILE A 268 10.26 3.91 7.50
N ILE A 269 9.53 3.49 6.47
CA ILE A 269 8.14 2.99 6.62
C ILE A 269 8.10 1.56 6.11
N ILE A 270 7.59 0.62 6.92
CA ILE A 270 7.38 -0.77 6.54
C ILE A 270 5.88 -1.04 6.39
N ASP A 271 5.42 -1.37 5.19
CA ASP A 271 4.04 -1.84 4.95
C ASP A 271 4.02 -3.37 5.03
N HIS A 272 3.49 -3.92 6.13
CA HIS A 272 3.48 -5.36 6.42
C HIS A 272 2.05 -5.92 6.36
N GLY A 273 1.76 -6.55 5.23
CA GLY A 273 0.52 -7.28 4.99
C GLY A 273 0.61 -8.73 5.46
N HIS A 274 -0.52 -9.44 5.36
CA HIS A 274 -0.51 -10.90 5.55
C HIS A 274 0.32 -11.62 4.49
N TYR A 275 0.47 -11.04 3.29
CA TYR A 275 1.14 -11.68 2.15
C TYR A 275 2.38 -10.92 1.64
N HIS A 276 2.59 -9.68 2.12
CA HIS A 276 3.55 -8.74 1.56
C HIS A 276 4.35 -8.03 2.64
N MET A 277 5.58 -7.65 2.29
CA MET A 277 6.31 -6.61 2.99
C MET A 277 6.95 -5.70 1.96
N ASP A 278 6.69 -4.40 2.04
CA ASP A 278 7.41 -3.38 1.26
C ASP A 278 8.09 -2.42 2.26
N VAL A 279 9.41 -2.21 2.11
CA VAL A 279 10.20 -1.29 2.94
C VAL A 279 10.49 -0.03 2.13
N HIS A 280 10.11 1.11 2.67
CA HIS A 280 10.21 2.42 2.02
C HIS A 280 11.16 3.34 2.79
N LEU A 281 11.97 4.09 2.06
CA LEU A 281 12.73 5.23 2.57
C LEU A 281 11.95 6.50 2.23
N SER A 282 11.53 7.22 3.25
CA SER A 282 10.91 8.54 3.13
C SER A 282 11.91 9.63 3.50
N THR A 283 11.80 10.76 2.81
CA THR A 283 12.56 11.98 3.09
C THR A 283 11.61 13.13 3.39
N TRP A 284 12.06 14.04 4.25
CA TRP A 284 11.37 15.29 4.55
C TRP A 284 11.56 16.31 3.41
N ASP A 285 10.52 17.07 3.08
CA ASP A 285 10.60 18.30 2.28
C ASP A 285 10.28 19.53 3.15
N ASP A 286 11.22 20.47 3.22
CA ASP A 286 11.09 21.75 3.93
C ASP A 286 10.15 22.74 3.23
N ARG A 287 9.77 22.50 1.96
CA ARG A 287 8.82 23.37 1.22
C ARG A 287 7.39 23.09 1.62
N ASP A 288 6.99 21.83 1.47
CA ASP A 288 5.63 21.36 1.78
C ASP A 288 5.46 21.00 3.27
N ASN A 289 6.53 21.01 4.07
CA ASN A 289 6.55 20.63 5.48
C ASN A 289 5.94 19.22 5.69
N GLN A 290 6.31 18.27 4.83
CA GLN A 290 5.79 16.89 4.85
C GLN A 290 6.83 15.86 4.40
N HIS A 291 6.55 14.60 4.71
CA HIS A 291 7.35 13.46 4.29
C HIS A 291 6.85 12.86 2.97
N TYR A 292 7.75 12.67 2.01
CA TYR A 292 7.47 12.01 0.74
C TYR A 292 8.25 10.69 0.60
N GLY A 293 7.72 9.75 -0.19
CA GLY A 293 8.39 8.47 -0.48
C GLY A 293 9.47 8.64 -1.56
N ARG A 294 10.72 8.35 -1.21
CA ARG A 294 11.88 8.51 -2.14
C ARG A 294 12.27 7.19 -2.81
N GLU A 295 12.43 6.12 -2.03
CA GLU A 295 12.90 4.81 -2.50
C GLU A 295 12.08 3.68 -1.86
N SER A 296 11.94 2.53 -2.53
CA SER A 296 11.27 1.35 -1.95
C SER A 296 11.84 0.02 -2.45
N ILE A 297 11.89 -0.97 -1.56
CA ILE A 297 12.17 -2.37 -1.87
C ILE A 297 10.98 -3.25 -1.45
N GLY A 298 10.43 -3.99 -2.40
CA GLY A 298 9.42 -5.02 -2.13
C GLY A 298 10.10 -6.35 -1.81
N LEU A 299 9.71 -6.95 -0.70
CA LEU A 299 10.16 -8.27 -0.26
C LEU A 299 9.02 -9.27 -0.50
N ASP A 300 9.04 -9.85 -1.70
CA ASP A 300 8.05 -10.85 -2.13
C ASP A 300 7.98 -12.02 -1.15
N HIS A 301 6.76 -12.36 -0.71
CA HIS A 301 6.48 -13.42 0.26
C HIS A 301 7.05 -13.23 1.67
N PHE A 302 7.39 -12.00 2.10
CA PHE A 302 7.85 -11.72 3.49
C PHE A 302 6.75 -11.18 4.44
N GLY A 303 5.47 -11.26 4.06
CA GLY A 303 4.35 -10.94 4.96
C GLY A 303 4.11 -11.99 6.05
N GLY A 304 3.17 -11.73 6.96
CA GLY A 304 2.90 -12.59 8.12
C GLY A 304 2.58 -14.06 7.80
N SER A 305 2.10 -14.41 6.60
CA SER A 305 1.91 -15.80 6.19
C SER A 305 3.23 -16.59 6.19
N TYR A 306 4.36 -15.98 5.84
CA TYR A 306 5.67 -16.66 5.83
C TYR A 306 6.06 -17.20 7.20
N ILE A 307 5.76 -16.46 8.28
CA ILE A 307 6.00 -16.89 9.66
C ILE A 307 5.13 -18.12 9.96
N LEU A 308 3.84 -18.08 9.59
CA LEU A 308 2.87 -19.16 9.81
C LEU A 308 3.17 -20.41 8.95
N GLU A 309 3.61 -20.22 7.72
CA GLU A 309 3.99 -21.27 6.78
C GLU A 309 5.29 -21.96 7.21
N THR A 310 6.29 -21.19 7.65
CA THR A 310 7.55 -21.72 8.18
C THR A 310 7.32 -22.47 9.49
N LEU A 311 6.42 -21.96 10.37
CA LEU A 311 5.97 -22.69 11.55
C LEU A 311 5.26 -23.99 11.20
N LEU A 312 4.33 -23.98 10.23
CA LEU A 312 3.62 -25.17 9.77
C LEU A 312 4.58 -26.24 9.23
N GLN A 313 5.54 -25.85 8.39
CA GLN A 313 6.59 -26.74 7.89
C GLN A 313 7.48 -27.30 9.01
N ARG A 314 7.79 -26.49 10.02
CA ARG A 314 8.58 -26.88 11.19
C ARG A 314 7.85 -27.92 12.05
N ILE A 315 6.60 -27.68 12.45
CA ILE A 315 5.86 -28.61 13.33
C ILE A 315 5.47 -29.91 12.63
N ILE A 316 5.27 -29.91 11.31
CA ILE A 316 5.10 -31.13 10.50
C ILE A 316 6.43 -31.90 10.38
N GLY A 317 7.57 -31.25 10.62
CA GLY A 317 8.90 -31.86 10.56
C GLY A 317 9.46 -31.96 9.14
N VAL A 318 8.98 -31.15 8.19
CA VAL A 318 9.35 -31.19 6.75
C VAL A 318 10.86 -30.97 6.54
N PHE A 319 11.52 -30.26 7.45
CA PHE A 319 12.97 -30.04 7.44
C PHE A 319 13.81 -31.27 7.83
N ASN A 320 13.21 -32.35 8.35
CA ASN A 320 13.93 -33.58 8.67
C ASN A 320 14.08 -34.47 7.43
N SER A 321 15.28 -34.98 7.18
CA SER A 321 15.58 -35.89 6.06
C SER A 321 14.86 -37.26 6.11
N ASN A 322 14.15 -37.56 7.21
CA ASN A 322 13.52 -38.85 7.49
C ASN A 322 11.98 -38.87 7.30
N VAL A 323 11.36 -37.82 6.73
CA VAL A 323 9.90 -37.77 6.52
C VAL A 323 9.44 -38.92 5.60
N THR A 324 8.48 -39.72 6.07
CA THR A 324 7.99 -40.88 5.32
C THR A 324 7.17 -40.48 4.08
N GLU A 325 7.01 -41.40 3.13
CA GLU A 325 6.17 -41.17 1.94
C GLU A 325 4.70 -40.88 2.32
N SER A 326 4.21 -41.54 3.39
CA SER A 326 2.86 -41.30 3.93
C SER A 326 2.70 -39.88 4.48
N GLU A 327 3.73 -39.35 5.15
CA GLU A 327 3.69 -37.99 5.71
C GLU A 327 3.87 -36.93 4.63
N ARG A 328 4.71 -37.19 3.62
CA ARG A 328 4.83 -36.34 2.42
C ARG A 328 3.51 -36.24 1.66
N ASN A 329 2.77 -37.34 1.52
CA ASN A 329 1.44 -37.32 0.90
C ASN A 329 0.41 -36.64 1.81
N TRP A 330 0.36 -36.98 3.11
CA TRP A 330 -0.55 -36.30 4.04
C TRP A 330 -0.32 -34.77 4.09
N THR A 331 0.92 -34.30 3.97
CA THR A 331 1.25 -32.86 3.92
C THR A 331 0.68 -32.17 2.68
N ARG A 332 0.51 -32.89 1.55
CA ARG A 332 -0.18 -32.39 0.35
C ARG A 332 -1.71 -32.42 0.50
N ASP A 333 -2.22 -33.30 1.35
CA ASP A 333 -3.66 -33.50 1.60
C ASP A 333 -4.23 -32.56 2.69
N ILE A 334 -3.42 -31.78 3.40
CA ILE A 334 -3.89 -30.85 4.44
C ILE A 334 -4.68 -29.70 3.81
N HIS A 335 -5.83 -29.33 4.39
CA HIS A 335 -6.53 -28.10 4.00
C HIS A 335 -5.76 -26.85 4.46
N PHE A 336 -4.81 -26.40 3.64
CA PHE A 336 -3.79 -25.40 3.98
C PHE A 336 -4.32 -24.10 4.64
N PRO A 337 -5.40 -23.44 4.17
CA PRO A 337 -5.94 -22.26 4.87
C PRO A 337 -6.41 -22.54 6.30
N ASN A 338 -6.88 -23.76 6.59
CA ASN A 338 -7.26 -24.15 7.95
C ASN A 338 -6.02 -24.49 8.81
N ALA A 339 -4.97 -25.04 8.19
CA ALA A 339 -3.69 -25.28 8.86
C ALA A 339 -3.01 -23.98 9.30
N ILE A 340 -2.94 -22.99 8.40
CA ILE A 340 -2.37 -21.66 8.69
C ILE A 340 -3.16 -20.95 9.80
N ARG A 341 -4.50 -21.01 9.77
CA ARG A 341 -5.33 -20.52 10.88
C ARG A 341 -5.00 -21.21 12.20
N GLN A 342 -4.93 -22.54 12.24
CA GLN A 342 -4.66 -23.27 13.48
C GLN A 342 -3.23 -23.06 14.02
N VAL A 343 -2.25 -22.81 13.14
CA VAL A 343 -0.90 -22.38 13.55
C VAL A 343 -0.91 -20.95 14.09
N HIS A 344 -1.67 -20.04 13.47
CA HIS A 344 -1.87 -18.68 13.97
C HIS A 344 -2.53 -18.66 15.36
N ASP A 345 -3.65 -19.36 15.53
CA ASP A 345 -4.37 -19.47 16.80
C ASP A 345 -3.43 -20.02 17.91
N ALA A 346 -2.64 -21.04 17.59
CA ALA A 346 -1.65 -21.64 18.50
C ALA A 346 -0.48 -20.68 18.82
N ARG A 347 0.01 -19.91 17.84
CA ARG A 347 1.06 -18.89 18.03
C ARG A 347 0.58 -17.80 18.98
N MET A 348 -0.64 -17.30 18.77
CA MET A 348 -1.26 -16.28 19.63
C MET A 348 -1.53 -16.82 21.04
N GLN A 349 -1.95 -18.07 21.18
CA GLN A 349 -2.12 -18.73 22.47
C GLN A 349 -0.80 -18.85 23.25
N ILE A 350 0.31 -19.19 22.60
CA ILE A 350 1.63 -19.30 23.26
C ILE A 350 2.19 -17.92 23.63
N ARG A 351 2.09 -16.93 22.74
CA ARG A 351 2.54 -15.54 23.00
C ARG A 351 1.71 -14.85 24.07
N TYR A 352 0.39 -14.85 23.95
CA TYR A 352 -0.51 -13.94 24.67
C TYR A 352 -1.60 -14.65 25.51
N GLY A 353 -1.60 -15.98 25.58
CA GLY A 353 -2.56 -16.75 26.38
C GLY A 353 -2.47 -16.42 27.87
N ARG A 354 -3.61 -16.10 28.50
CA ARG A 354 -3.70 -15.69 29.92
C ARG A 354 -3.55 -16.82 30.94
N ASN A 355 -3.34 -18.06 30.47
CA ASN A 355 -3.39 -19.28 31.28
C ASN A 355 -2.00 -19.91 31.52
N TRP A 356 -0.92 -19.22 31.15
CA TRP A 356 0.44 -19.68 31.45
C TRP A 356 0.80 -19.36 32.91
N PRO A 357 1.52 -20.27 33.62
CA PRO A 357 2.15 -19.93 34.89
C PRO A 357 3.11 -18.73 34.73
N GLU A 358 3.16 -17.85 35.73
CA GLU A 358 3.99 -16.64 35.69
C GLU A 358 5.50 -16.94 35.61
N ASP A 359 5.90 -18.10 36.13
CA ASP A 359 7.26 -18.65 36.11
C ASP A 359 7.59 -19.46 34.84
N LEU A 360 6.61 -19.71 33.96
CA LEU A 360 6.84 -20.50 32.74
C LEU A 360 7.43 -19.64 31.60
N GLU A 361 8.76 -19.76 31.47
CA GLU A 361 9.56 -19.23 30.35
C GLU A 361 8.88 -19.47 29.00
N PHE A 362 8.95 -18.48 28.11
CA PHE A 362 8.26 -18.49 26.82
C PHE A 362 8.54 -19.75 26.00
N GLN A 363 9.80 -20.16 25.91
CA GLN A 363 10.28 -21.31 25.13
C GLN A 363 9.63 -22.64 25.57
N ASN A 364 9.31 -22.76 26.87
CA ASN A 364 8.76 -23.97 27.48
C ASN A 364 7.22 -24.06 27.40
N ARG A 365 6.55 -23.01 26.92
CA ARG A 365 5.10 -23.03 26.63
C ARG A 365 4.83 -23.90 25.40
N SER A 366 3.72 -24.62 25.38
CA SER A 366 3.34 -25.45 24.23
C SER A 366 1.84 -25.68 24.12
N THR A 367 1.34 -25.82 22.89
CA THR A 367 -0.08 -26.04 22.61
C THR A 367 -0.30 -26.94 21.39
N SER A 368 -1.48 -27.53 21.30
CA SER A 368 -1.86 -28.43 20.21
C SER A 368 -2.34 -27.68 18.97
N VAL A 369 -1.87 -28.10 17.79
CA VAL A 369 -2.32 -27.66 16.47
C VAL A 369 -3.10 -28.80 15.81
N ASN A 370 -4.37 -28.55 15.45
CA ASN A 370 -5.28 -29.55 14.91
C ASN A 370 -5.33 -29.49 13.38
N LEU A 371 -4.59 -30.36 12.70
CA LEU A 371 -4.47 -30.37 11.24
C LEU A 371 -5.37 -31.45 10.63
N THR A 372 -6.32 -31.03 9.79
CA THR A 372 -7.29 -31.91 9.14
C THR A 372 -7.00 -32.04 7.65
N SER A 373 -6.97 -33.27 7.13
CA SER A 373 -6.85 -33.54 5.69
C SER A 373 -8.15 -33.31 4.93
N SER A 374 -8.06 -33.25 3.60
CA SER A 374 -9.17 -33.35 2.64
C SER A 374 -10.06 -34.58 2.86
N THR A 375 -9.50 -35.67 3.39
CA THR A 375 -10.19 -36.91 3.75
C THR A 375 -10.81 -36.90 5.16
N GLY A 376 -10.72 -35.79 5.90
CA GLY A 376 -11.26 -35.65 7.25
C GLY A 376 -10.41 -36.28 8.37
N LEU A 377 -9.18 -36.74 8.05
CA LEU A 377 -8.26 -37.29 9.04
C LEU A 377 -7.63 -36.16 9.85
N LEU A 378 -7.87 -36.15 11.16
CA LEU A 378 -7.25 -35.23 12.11
C LEU A 378 -5.90 -35.78 12.60
N ARG A 379 -4.84 -34.99 12.44
CA ARG A 379 -3.54 -35.14 13.12
C ARG A 379 -3.40 -34.00 14.13
N VAL A 380 -3.11 -34.33 15.37
CA VAL A 380 -2.75 -33.35 16.41
C VAL A 380 -1.23 -33.26 16.48
N LEU A 381 -0.69 -32.06 16.33
CA LEU A 381 0.74 -31.77 16.50
C LEU A 381 0.94 -30.89 17.73
N ASN A 382 2.12 -30.96 18.36
CA ASN A 382 2.52 -30.02 19.40
C ASN A 382 3.36 -28.90 18.78
N MET A 383 3.09 -27.65 19.15
CA MET A 383 3.94 -26.50 18.83
C MET A 383 4.45 -25.89 20.12
N THR A 384 5.73 -25.52 20.17
CA THR A 384 6.38 -24.94 21.37
C THR A 384 6.74 -23.47 21.17
N GLY A 385 6.97 -22.75 22.27
CA GLY A 385 7.55 -21.41 22.23
C GLY A 385 8.95 -21.39 21.62
N GLN A 386 9.72 -22.49 21.73
CA GLN A 386 11.00 -22.64 21.04
C GLN A 386 10.84 -22.70 19.51
N ASP A 387 9.77 -23.31 19.00
CA ASP A 387 9.49 -23.34 17.56
C ASP A 387 9.15 -21.94 17.04
N ILE A 388 8.35 -21.19 17.81
CA ILE A 388 8.05 -19.79 17.54
C ILE A 388 9.33 -18.95 17.57
N TRP A 389 10.13 -19.06 18.64
CA TRP A 389 11.38 -18.32 18.82
C TRP A 389 12.35 -18.50 17.66
N ASP A 390 12.58 -19.73 17.19
CA ASP A 390 13.55 -19.97 16.11
C ASP A 390 13.07 -19.48 14.74
N VAL A 391 11.76 -19.58 14.43
CA VAL A 391 11.21 -19.06 13.17
C VAL A 391 11.21 -17.53 13.18
N GLU A 392 10.76 -16.93 14.29
CA GLU A 392 10.71 -15.48 14.46
C GLU A 392 12.11 -14.85 14.50
N ARG A 393 13.08 -15.50 15.13
CA ARG A 393 14.48 -15.06 15.10
C ARG A 393 15.07 -15.14 13.69
N LYS A 394 14.84 -16.22 12.94
CA LYS A 394 15.27 -16.31 11.53
C LYS A 394 14.62 -15.22 10.68
N TYR A 395 13.34 -14.91 10.91
CA TYR A 395 12.64 -13.82 10.23
C TYR A 395 13.27 -12.46 10.56
N VAL A 396 13.59 -12.19 11.83
CA VAL A 396 14.34 -10.98 12.22
C VAL A 396 15.69 -10.91 11.51
N GLU A 397 16.48 -11.99 11.52
CA GLU A 397 17.79 -12.06 10.85
C GLU A 397 17.66 -11.75 9.33
N GLU A 398 16.65 -12.29 8.65
CA GLU A 398 16.41 -12.07 7.21
C GLU A 398 15.87 -10.65 6.89
N VAL A 399 14.99 -10.10 7.71
CA VAL A 399 14.45 -8.74 7.54
C VAL A 399 15.47 -7.67 7.92
N SER A 400 16.22 -7.89 9.00
CA SER A 400 17.34 -7.06 9.45
C SER A 400 18.39 -6.92 8.33
N ALA A 401 18.83 -8.04 7.76
CA ALA A 401 19.76 -8.06 6.63
C ALA A 401 19.19 -7.37 5.37
N SER A 402 17.88 -7.48 5.12
CA SER A 402 17.23 -6.83 3.96
C SER A 402 17.12 -5.31 4.13
N ILE A 403 16.81 -4.83 5.33
CA ILE A 403 16.81 -3.40 5.67
C ILE A 403 18.25 -2.85 5.64
N GLN A 404 19.24 -3.60 6.14
CA GLN A 404 20.65 -3.25 6.01
C GLN A 404 21.06 -3.14 4.55
N GLU A 405 20.76 -4.14 3.70
CA GLU A 405 21.12 -4.05 2.28
C GLU A 405 20.49 -2.81 1.63
N PHE A 406 19.22 -2.51 1.93
CA PHE A 406 18.50 -1.36 1.38
C PHE A 406 19.05 0.00 1.85
N VAL A 407 19.23 0.21 3.16
CA VAL A 407 19.67 1.47 3.76
C VAL A 407 21.16 1.73 3.53
N PHE A 408 21.97 0.67 3.47
CA PHE A 408 23.40 0.74 3.22
C PHE A 408 23.75 0.53 1.74
N ARG A 409 22.77 0.56 0.80
CA ARG A 409 23.11 0.64 -0.63
C ARG A 409 23.94 1.91 -0.82
N PRO A 410 25.20 1.81 -1.30
CA PRO A 410 25.95 3.01 -1.62
C PRO A 410 25.17 3.77 -2.70
N GLU A 411 24.84 5.03 -2.42
CA GLU A 411 24.23 5.89 -3.43
C GLU A 411 25.10 5.83 -4.69
N ALA A 412 24.45 5.50 -5.80
CA ALA A 412 25.11 4.76 -6.87
C ALA A 412 26.30 5.56 -7.44
N PRO A 413 27.31 4.92 -8.06
CA PRO A 413 28.62 5.55 -8.35
C PRO A 413 28.60 6.88 -9.12
N TRP A 414 27.45 7.27 -9.69
CA TRP A 414 27.22 8.59 -10.26
C TRP A 414 27.23 9.74 -9.24
N GLU A 415 27.00 9.53 -7.93
CA GLU A 415 27.19 10.57 -6.89
C GLU A 415 28.67 10.85 -6.61
N TYR A 416 29.51 9.81 -6.68
CA TYR A 416 30.97 9.94 -6.76
C TYR A 416 31.43 10.48 -8.12
N HIS A 417 30.49 10.75 -9.03
CA HIS A 417 30.67 11.53 -10.25
C HIS A 417 29.91 12.87 -10.19
N GLN A 418 30.20 13.66 -9.15
CA GLN A 418 30.30 15.12 -9.24
C GLN A 418 31.46 15.55 -10.18
N GLY A 419 31.49 14.99 -11.38
CA GLY A 419 32.22 15.60 -12.50
C GLY A 419 31.45 16.84 -12.99
N PRO A 420 32.10 17.77 -13.70
CA PRO A 420 31.41 18.87 -14.37
C PRO A 420 30.33 18.34 -15.32
N ASP A 421 29.34 19.18 -15.63
CA ASP A 421 28.13 18.73 -16.32
C ASP A 421 28.46 18.11 -17.67
N PHE A 422 27.69 17.09 -18.09
CA PHE A 422 28.00 16.33 -19.29
C PHE A 422 27.86 17.19 -20.56
N GLU A 423 26.97 18.18 -20.53
CA GLU A 423 26.86 19.21 -21.57
C GLU A 423 28.05 20.20 -21.53
N GLU A 424 28.52 20.57 -20.34
CA GLU A 424 29.72 21.41 -20.18
C GLU A 424 30.97 20.69 -20.71
N ILE A 425 31.20 19.44 -20.33
CA ILE A 425 32.32 18.62 -20.84
C ILE A 425 32.24 18.47 -22.36
N THR A 426 31.08 18.12 -22.92
CA THR A 426 30.95 17.88 -24.37
C THR A 426 31.10 19.16 -25.20
N SER A 427 30.91 20.34 -24.61
CA SER A 427 31.20 21.63 -25.24
C SER A 427 32.71 21.95 -25.37
N LEU A 428 33.57 21.33 -24.55
CA LEU A 428 35.01 21.63 -24.49
C LEU A 428 35.83 20.96 -25.61
N PRO A 429 36.99 21.53 -26.00
CA PRO A 429 37.98 20.87 -26.84
C PRO A 429 38.43 19.48 -26.32
N SER A 430 38.68 18.54 -27.23
CA SER A 430 38.96 17.12 -26.94
C SER A 430 40.17 16.89 -26.01
N ASP A 431 41.19 17.75 -26.07
CA ASP A 431 42.33 17.75 -25.14
C ASP A 431 41.91 18.08 -23.70
N LYS A 432 40.99 19.04 -23.52
CA LYS A 432 40.41 19.36 -22.21
C LYS A 432 39.45 18.28 -21.72
N GLN A 433 38.65 17.69 -22.61
CA GLN A 433 37.80 16.54 -22.27
C GLN A 433 38.64 15.37 -21.72
N GLN A 434 39.74 15.03 -22.39
CA GLN A 434 40.64 13.96 -21.96
C GLN A 434 41.36 14.31 -20.64
N ALA A 435 41.78 15.56 -20.45
CA ALA A 435 42.38 16.01 -19.20
C ALA A 435 41.39 15.93 -18.02
N ILE A 436 40.12 16.33 -18.22
CA ILE A 436 39.06 16.23 -17.22
C ILE A 436 38.76 14.76 -16.89
N LEU A 437 38.53 13.90 -17.91
CA LEU A 437 38.30 12.47 -17.69
C LEU A 437 39.46 11.82 -16.92
N ALA A 438 40.71 12.08 -17.30
CA ALA A 438 41.88 11.55 -16.61
C ALA A 438 41.94 12.04 -15.15
N ASN A 439 41.61 13.30 -14.89
CA ASN A 439 41.60 13.87 -13.55
C ASN A 439 40.45 13.30 -12.68
N THR A 440 39.28 13.06 -13.26
CA THR A 440 38.15 12.41 -12.56
C THR A 440 38.45 10.93 -12.26
N VAL A 441 39.07 10.19 -13.20
CA VAL A 441 39.45 8.78 -12.99
C VAL A 441 40.58 8.64 -11.96
N ASN A 442 41.56 9.56 -11.95
CA ASN A 442 42.69 9.50 -11.02
C ASN A 442 42.36 10.00 -9.61
N ASN A 443 41.31 10.82 -9.44
CA ASN A 443 40.88 11.36 -8.14
C ASN A 443 39.52 10.83 -7.67
N VAL A 444 39.08 9.65 -8.14
CA VAL A 444 37.91 8.98 -7.54
C VAL A 444 38.21 8.80 -6.03
N PRO A 445 37.39 9.37 -5.13
CA PRO A 445 37.61 9.20 -3.70
C PRO A 445 37.61 7.71 -3.36
N THR A 446 38.52 7.29 -2.48
CA THR A 446 38.47 5.93 -1.92
C THR A 446 37.09 5.73 -1.31
N PRO A 447 36.35 4.65 -1.63
CA PRO A 447 35.04 4.42 -1.04
C PRO A 447 35.12 4.58 0.47
N ALA A 448 34.30 5.45 1.05
CA ALA A 448 34.33 5.69 2.49
C ALA A 448 34.09 4.35 3.22
N SER A 449 34.55 4.21 4.47
CA SER A 449 34.33 2.95 5.19
C SER A 449 32.82 2.65 5.25
N THR A 450 32.39 1.39 5.15
CA THR A 450 30.96 1.04 4.94
C THR A 450 30.00 1.56 6.01
N ARG A 451 30.50 2.01 7.18
CA ARG A 451 29.70 2.68 8.21
C ARG A 451 29.43 4.17 7.95
N SER A 452 30.25 4.86 7.16
CA SER A 452 30.04 6.29 6.81
C SER A 452 29.13 6.51 5.60
N TRP A 453 28.42 5.46 5.16
CA TRP A 453 27.37 5.54 4.12
C TRP A 453 25.95 5.37 4.71
N THR A 454 25.82 5.13 6.01
CA THR A 454 24.50 5.04 6.65
C THR A 454 23.83 6.40 6.62
N LYS A 455 22.74 6.53 5.85
CA LYS A 455 21.79 7.62 6.03
C LYS A 455 21.30 7.58 7.48
N GLU A 456 21.42 8.69 8.19
CA GLU A 456 20.96 8.77 9.59
C GLU A 456 19.43 8.76 9.60
N ILE A 457 18.86 7.59 9.89
CA ILE A 457 17.41 7.39 9.96
C ILE A 457 16.92 7.95 11.31
N SER A 458 16.19 9.06 11.27
CA SER A 458 15.70 9.75 12.47
C SER A 458 14.51 9.05 13.13
N SER A 459 13.73 8.29 12.36
CA SER A 459 12.46 7.71 12.80
C SER A 459 12.04 6.53 11.92
N PHE A 460 11.14 5.69 12.42
CA PHE A 460 10.49 4.67 11.61
C PHE A 460 9.03 4.43 11.99
N ILE A 461 8.25 3.93 11.03
CA ILE A 461 6.85 3.51 11.16
C ILE A 461 6.71 2.08 10.66
N ILE A 462 5.84 1.31 11.31
CA ILE A 462 5.47 -0.05 10.90
C ILE A 462 3.95 -0.09 10.73
N LEU A 463 3.49 -0.26 9.48
CA LEU A 463 2.08 -0.42 9.09
C LEU A 463 1.74 -1.92 9.03
N ASP A 464 1.82 -2.57 10.19
CA ASP A 464 1.54 -4.01 10.32
C ASP A 464 0.05 -4.32 10.48
N SER A 465 -0.37 -5.39 9.80
CA SER A 465 -1.72 -5.95 9.82
C SER A 465 -1.84 -7.40 10.34
N THR A 466 -0.75 -7.97 10.90
CA THR A 466 -0.71 -9.37 11.39
C THR A 466 -0.28 -9.56 12.85
N THR A 467 -0.11 -8.48 13.62
CA THR A 467 0.36 -8.45 15.03
C THR A 467 1.86 -8.69 15.22
N ASP A 468 2.64 -8.46 14.17
CA ASP A 468 4.08 -8.62 14.08
C ASP A 468 4.89 -7.33 14.34
N VAL A 469 4.23 -6.21 14.67
CA VAL A 469 4.87 -4.92 15.04
C VAL A 469 6.13 -5.06 15.88
N GLY A 470 6.08 -5.83 16.98
CA GLY A 470 7.21 -5.98 17.90
C GLY A 470 8.38 -6.77 17.30
N LEU A 471 8.09 -7.68 16.36
CA LEU A 471 9.10 -8.46 15.63
C LEU A 471 9.81 -7.58 14.59
N LEU A 472 9.03 -6.81 13.84
CA LEU A 472 9.53 -5.83 12.85
C LEU A 472 10.29 -4.69 13.52
N THR A 473 9.84 -4.23 14.69
CA THR A 473 10.56 -3.23 15.52
C THR A 473 11.96 -3.73 15.88
N HIS A 474 12.08 -4.99 16.32
CA HIS A 474 13.37 -5.59 16.63
C HIS A 474 14.27 -5.72 15.38
N ALA A 475 13.71 -6.12 14.23
CA ALA A 475 14.44 -6.19 12.97
C ALA A 475 14.94 -4.81 12.48
N VAL A 476 14.16 -3.74 12.63
CA VAL A 476 14.61 -2.36 12.32
C VAL A 476 15.71 -1.91 13.27
N GLN A 477 15.58 -2.19 14.57
CA GLN A 477 16.59 -1.83 15.57
C GLN A 477 17.93 -2.54 15.33
N GLU A 478 17.89 -3.85 15.05
CA GLU A 478 19.05 -4.64 14.68
C GLU A 478 19.68 -4.15 13.37
N ALA A 479 18.84 -3.87 12.36
CA ALA A 479 19.31 -3.37 11.06
C ALA A 479 20.09 -2.06 11.19
N LEU A 480 19.53 -1.09 11.92
CA LEU A 480 20.09 0.25 12.09
C LEU A 480 21.17 0.33 13.21
N GLY A 481 21.42 -0.75 13.94
CA GLY A 481 22.32 -0.76 15.09
C GLY A 481 21.82 0.08 16.27
N LEU A 482 20.50 0.35 16.34
CA LEU A 482 19.87 1.11 17.41
C LEU A 482 19.78 0.25 18.67
N ASN A 483 20.54 0.62 19.69
CA ASN A 483 20.37 0.06 21.03
C ASN A 483 18.94 0.34 21.53
N ASN A 484 18.41 -0.53 22.42
CA ASN A 484 17.02 -0.53 22.94
C ASN A 484 16.62 0.69 23.82
N ARG A 485 16.99 1.91 23.42
CA ARG A 485 16.69 3.19 24.08
C ARG A 485 16.07 4.25 23.16
N THR A 486 15.99 3.98 21.85
CA THR A 486 15.40 4.89 20.86
C THR A 486 14.26 4.21 20.12
N THR A 487 13.17 3.97 20.85
CA THR A 487 11.85 3.58 20.35
C THR A 487 10.99 4.82 20.16
N SER A 488 10.83 5.32 18.92
CA SER A 488 9.90 6.42 18.61
C SER A 488 8.44 6.09 18.98
N ASN A 489 8.11 4.80 19.07
CA ASN A 489 6.81 4.29 19.52
C ASN A 489 6.47 4.68 20.98
N ASP A 490 7.44 5.07 21.81
CA ASP A 490 7.18 5.52 23.20
C ASP A 490 6.60 6.94 23.26
N GLU A 491 6.80 7.78 22.24
CA GLU A 491 6.17 9.11 22.17
C GLU A 491 4.77 9.08 21.54
N VAL A 492 4.41 7.99 20.85
CA VAL A 492 3.18 7.87 20.06
C VAL A 492 2.59 6.46 20.25
N CYS A 493 1.81 6.27 21.32
CA CYS A 493 1.12 5.02 21.65
C CYS A 493 -0.07 4.73 20.71
N VAL A 494 0.19 4.64 19.40
CA VAL A 494 -0.81 4.43 18.34
C VAL A 494 -0.69 3.01 17.79
N PRO A 495 -1.80 2.25 17.65
CA PRO A 495 -1.80 0.96 16.97
C PRO A 495 -1.34 1.10 15.51
N SER A 496 -0.45 0.21 15.04
CA SER A 496 0.06 0.17 13.66
C SER A 496 -1.03 0.23 12.60
N LEU A 497 -2.14 -0.45 12.88
CA LEU A 497 -3.35 -0.55 12.08
C LEU A 497 -4.02 0.80 11.79
N GLU A 498 -3.87 1.78 12.69
CA GLU A 498 -4.52 3.08 12.56
C GLU A 498 -3.66 4.12 11.83
N ILE A 499 -2.35 3.88 11.65
CA ILE A 499 -1.41 4.93 11.22
C ILE A 499 -1.75 5.46 9.81
N ALA A 500 -2.09 4.58 8.86
CA ALA A 500 -2.53 5.00 7.53
C ALA A 500 -3.92 5.70 7.57
N ALA A 501 -4.85 5.25 8.42
CA ALA A 501 -6.14 5.92 8.61
C ALA A 501 -5.98 7.32 9.22
N ARG A 502 -5.04 7.49 10.17
CA ARG A 502 -4.67 8.79 10.74
C ARG A 502 -4.04 9.71 9.70
N GLY A 503 -3.16 9.19 8.85
CA GLY A 503 -2.62 9.93 7.70
C GLY A 503 -3.71 10.39 6.73
N ALA A 504 -4.68 9.52 6.42
CA ALA A 504 -5.83 9.87 5.58
C ALA A 504 -6.74 10.90 6.27
N ALA A 505 -6.92 10.82 7.60
CA ALA A 505 -7.70 11.79 8.36
C ALA A 505 -7.03 13.18 8.40
N LEU A 506 -5.68 13.23 8.50
CA LEU A 506 -4.92 14.47 8.32
C LEU A 506 -5.13 15.06 6.93
N ARG A 507 -5.04 14.23 5.87
CA ARG A 507 -5.27 14.69 4.50
C ARG A 507 -6.72 15.17 4.28
N ALA A 508 -7.69 14.55 4.94
CA ALA A 508 -9.08 15.01 4.96
C ALA A 508 -9.29 16.31 5.76
N LEU A 509 -8.44 16.58 6.76
CA LEU A 509 -8.39 17.86 7.49
C LEU A 509 -7.74 18.98 6.67
N ASP A 510 -6.74 18.67 5.83
CA ASP A 510 -6.22 19.60 4.81
C ASP A 510 -7.36 20.06 3.89
N TRP A 511 -8.17 19.11 3.40
CA TRP A 511 -9.36 19.37 2.55
C TRP A 511 -10.43 20.19 3.27
N LEU A 512 -10.69 19.91 4.55
CA LEU A 512 -11.63 20.68 5.37
C LEU A 512 -11.19 22.15 5.48
N THR A 513 -9.90 22.37 5.73
CA THR A 513 -9.30 23.70 5.87
C THR A 513 -9.36 24.48 4.56
N TYR A 514 -9.11 23.81 3.42
CA TYR A 514 -9.26 24.40 2.10
C TYR A 514 -10.71 24.80 1.79
N TRP A 515 -11.67 23.92 2.09
CA TRP A 515 -13.10 24.19 1.87
C TRP A 515 -13.60 25.36 2.74
N ASP A 516 -13.22 25.42 4.01
CA ASP A 516 -13.61 26.52 4.90
C ASP A 516 -13.01 27.86 4.45
N ALA A 517 -11.79 27.88 3.89
CA ALA A 517 -11.19 29.07 3.29
C ALA A 517 -11.90 29.48 2.00
N GLU A 518 -12.12 28.55 1.06
CA GLU A 518 -12.83 28.82 -0.20
C GLU A 518 -14.24 29.39 0.06
N GLN A 519 -14.98 28.85 1.04
CA GLN A 519 -16.30 29.37 1.39
C GLN A 519 -16.26 30.78 2.00
N GLN A 520 -15.20 31.16 2.73
CA GLN A 520 -15.07 32.52 3.25
C GLN A 520 -14.91 33.53 2.11
N ASP A 521 -14.06 33.24 1.12
CA ASP A 521 -13.85 34.09 -0.06
C ASP A 521 -15.17 34.35 -0.83
N TRP A 522 -16.07 33.36 -0.91
CA TRP A 522 -17.38 33.53 -1.56
C TRP A 522 -18.31 34.48 -0.79
N TYR A 523 -18.37 34.39 0.54
CA TYR A 523 -19.23 35.29 1.33
C TYR A 523 -18.71 36.73 1.35
N GLU A 524 -17.40 36.94 1.39
CA GLU A 524 -16.81 38.28 1.33
C GLU A 524 -17.05 38.96 -0.04
N MET A 525 -17.22 38.21 -1.13
CA MET A 525 -17.63 38.75 -2.44
C MET A 525 -19.13 39.07 -2.56
N ASP A 526 -20.01 38.28 -1.94
CA ASP A 526 -21.46 38.55 -1.95
C ASP A 526 -21.78 39.82 -1.15
N ASP A 527 -21.12 40.04 0.00
CA ASP A 527 -21.27 41.27 0.81
C ASP A 527 -20.76 42.53 0.05
N ASP A 528 -19.65 42.43 -0.68
CA ASP A 528 -19.09 43.52 -1.52
C ASP A 528 -19.97 43.86 -2.75
N GLU A 529 -20.84 42.93 -3.23
CA GLU A 529 -21.81 43.23 -4.30
C GLU A 529 -23.07 43.96 -3.81
N GLU A 530 -23.59 43.71 -2.58
CA GLU A 530 -24.77 44.44 -2.08
C GLU A 530 -24.49 45.95 -1.92
N ASP A 531 -23.32 46.34 -1.39
CA ASP A 531 -22.91 47.74 -1.25
C ASP A 531 -22.79 48.46 -2.62
N TYR A 532 -22.63 47.74 -3.73
CA TYR A 532 -22.53 48.30 -5.08
C TYR A 532 -23.89 48.61 -5.74
N TYR A 533 -25.02 48.21 -5.13
CA TYR A 533 -26.37 48.44 -5.66
C TYR A 533 -27.19 49.50 -4.90
N ASP A 534 -26.66 50.07 -3.82
CA ASP A 534 -27.33 51.09 -2.98
C ASP A 534 -26.76 52.55 -3.16
N GLU A 535 -25.86 52.78 -4.15
CA GLU A 535 -25.43 54.12 -4.65
C GLU A 535 -26.16 54.59 -5.95
#